data_AF-A0A7C4GRA5-F1
#
_entry.id   AF-A0A7C4GRA5-F1
#
_cell.length_a   1.000
_cell.length_b   1.000
_cell.length_c   1.000
_cell.angle_alpha   90.00
_cell.angle_beta   90.00
_cell.angle_gamma   90.00
#
_symmetry.space_group_name_H-M   'P 1'
#
loop_
_entity.id
_entity.type
_entity.pdbx_description
1 polymer ?
#
loop_
_entity_poly.entity_id
_entity_poly.type
_entity_poly.pdbx_seq_one_letter_code
_entity_poly.pdbx_strand_id
1 'polypeptide(L)'
;MLFKGAFIKLLLQMRGELRRLCHSPFVIGLLSLLWFILRTGTKPSRINYPCQRAALANIHLWLTIYIMPLIYPLIHLVQKSLRSRRFLPILVIAIIIGGALTFWGVYEMMRMKEMREISLKIEERLAMFEPCSSIFVVTGTRGNDDGIFRLIDLMGDHGLLFYKSHEYGRNKGPSGLIGRDDVVIIKVNSQWDERGGTNTDLVKALIEAILNHPDGFVGEIVVADNGQAQYGSGGFGGSFSWLRNNAENISQSIQSVVDFFANKGYKVSTYLWDQITTKRVSEYFEGDMEDGYIVNTTRNP
;
A
#
# COMPACT_ATOMS: atom_id res chain seq x y z
N MET A 1 57.61 15.32 -4.52
CA MET A 1 56.89 15.27 -5.82
C MET A 1 56.67 13.83 -6.34
N LEU A 2 57.51 12.84 -5.98
CA LEU A 2 57.41 11.43 -6.42
C LEU A 2 56.22 10.62 -5.86
N PHE A 3 55.72 10.93 -4.65
CA PHE A 3 54.63 10.18 -4.02
C PHE A 3 53.24 10.38 -4.66
N LYS A 4 52.97 11.55 -5.26
CA LYS A 4 51.68 11.82 -5.92
C LYS A 4 51.49 11.02 -7.21
N GLY A 5 52.57 10.74 -7.95
CA GLY A 5 52.51 10.01 -9.22
C GLY A 5 52.20 8.51 -9.07
N ALA A 6 52.71 7.88 -8.02
CA ALA A 6 52.45 6.47 -7.73
C ALA A 6 51.01 6.22 -7.26
N PHE A 7 50.46 7.12 -6.43
CA PHE A 7 49.09 7.04 -5.95
C PHE A 7 48.06 7.23 -7.07
N ILE A 8 48.32 8.15 -8.01
CA ILE A 8 47.46 8.38 -9.18
C ILE A 8 47.49 7.16 -10.13
N LYS A 9 48.65 6.53 -10.34
CA LYS A 9 48.75 5.29 -11.13
C LYS A 9 47.98 4.13 -10.49
N LEU A 10 48.07 3.98 -9.17
CA LEU A 10 47.32 2.95 -8.43
C LEU A 10 45.81 3.15 -8.56
N LEU A 11 45.33 4.39 -8.41
CA LEU A 11 43.90 4.73 -8.59
C LEU A 11 43.41 4.49 -10.02
N LEU A 12 44.20 4.83 -11.03
CA LEU A 12 43.86 4.58 -12.44
C LEU A 12 43.83 3.08 -12.76
N GLN A 13 44.77 2.31 -12.20
CA GLN A 13 44.82 0.86 -12.36
C GLN A 13 43.64 0.17 -11.65
N MET A 14 43.32 0.58 -10.41
CA MET A 14 42.14 0.12 -9.70
C MET A 14 40.85 0.46 -10.46
N ARG A 15 40.75 1.66 -11.04
CA ARG A 15 39.59 2.07 -11.86
C ARG A 15 39.46 1.22 -13.14
N GLY A 16 40.58 0.84 -13.76
CA GLY A 16 40.61 -0.06 -14.92
C GLY A 16 40.14 -1.47 -14.57
N GLU A 17 40.61 -2.03 -13.47
CA GLU A 17 40.20 -3.36 -13.01
C GLU A 17 38.74 -3.39 -12.54
N LEU A 18 38.27 -2.36 -11.82
CA LEU A 18 36.85 -2.21 -11.47
C LEU A 18 35.96 -2.16 -12.72
N ARG A 19 36.39 -1.44 -13.76
CA ARG A 19 35.63 -1.35 -15.01
C ARG A 19 35.56 -2.71 -15.71
N ARG A 20 36.62 -3.51 -15.71
CA ARG A 20 36.60 -4.88 -16.24
C ARG A 20 35.68 -5.79 -15.42
N LEU A 21 35.71 -5.67 -14.09
CA LEU A 21 34.83 -6.45 -13.21
C LEU A 21 33.34 -6.14 -13.47
N CYS A 22 32.99 -4.87 -13.64
CA CYS A 22 31.61 -4.44 -13.92
C CYS A 22 31.08 -4.88 -15.28
N HIS A 23 31.94 -5.25 -16.23
CA HIS A 23 31.54 -5.76 -17.55
C HIS A 23 31.69 -7.28 -17.68
N SER A 24 32.05 -7.97 -16.60
CA SER A 24 32.14 -9.43 -16.60
C SER A 24 30.74 -10.05 -16.70
N PRO A 25 30.44 -10.86 -17.74
CA PRO A 25 29.15 -11.54 -17.86
C PRO A 25 28.82 -12.40 -16.64
N PHE A 26 29.86 -12.96 -16.01
CA PHE A 26 29.72 -13.71 -14.77
C PHE A 26 29.22 -12.84 -13.61
N VAL A 27 29.82 -11.65 -13.41
CA VAL A 27 29.43 -10.73 -12.35
C VAL A 27 28.03 -10.17 -12.59
N ILE A 28 27.71 -9.83 -13.84
CA ILE A 28 26.38 -9.34 -14.22
C ILE A 28 25.30 -10.39 -13.92
N GLY A 29 25.54 -11.65 -14.27
CA GLY A 29 24.61 -12.74 -13.98
C GLY A 29 24.43 -12.99 -12.48
N LEU A 30 25.53 -13.01 -11.72
CA LEU A 30 25.49 -13.19 -10.26
C LEU A 30 24.77 -12.03 -9.54
N LEU A 31 25.05 -10.78 -9.91
CA LEU A 31 24.36 -9.62 -9.35
C LEU A 31 22.88 -9.59 -9.75
N SER A 32 22.55 -10.03 -10.96
CA SER A 32 21.16 -10.20 -11.40
C SER A 32 20.43 -11.24 -10.53
N LEU A 33 21.08 -12.35 -10.17
CA LEU A 33 20.53 -13.37 -9.27
C LEU A 33 20.26 -12.81 -7.87
N LEU A 34 21.26 -12.13 -7.28
CA LEU A 34 21.11 -11.51 -5.96
C LEU A 34 20.00 -10.46 -5.94
N TRP A 35 19.95 -9.61 -6.97
CA TRP A 35 18.90 -8.60 -7.12
C TRP A 35 17.52 -9.23 -7.26
N PHE A 36 17.41 -10.31 -8.04
CA PHE A 36 16.16 -11.03 -8.24
C PHE A 36 15.64 -11.64 -6.94
N ILE A 37 16.50 -12.31 -6.18
CA ILE A 37 16.16 -12.89 -4.87
C ILE A 37 15.74 -11.81 -3.89
N LEU A 38 16.50 -10.72 -3.78
CA LEU A 38 16.22 -9.63 -2.84
C LEU A 38 14.87 -8.95 -3.12
N ARG A 39 14.55 -8.70 -4.39
CA ARG A 39 13.37 -7.91 -4.77
C ARG A 39 12.11 -8.74 -4.94
N THR A 40 12.25 -9.97 -5.44
CA THR A 40 11.13 -10.92 -5.53
C THR A 40 10.81 -11.48 -4.15
N GLY A 41 11.82 -11.89 -3.38
CA GLY A 41 11.70 -12.31 -1.98
C GLY A 41 10.49 -13.21 -1.75
N THR A 42 9.64 -12.82 -0.80
CA THR A 42 8.40 -13.54 -0.45
C THR A 42 7.17 -13.10 -1.23
N LYS A 43 7.29 -12.25 -2.27
CA LYS A 43 6.16 -11.78 -3.09
C LYS A 43 6.36 -12.19 -4.56
N PRO A 44 5.93 -13.40 -4.95
CA PRO A 44 6.17 -13.96 -6.29
C PRO A 44 5.60 -13.12 -7.44
N SER A 45 4.56 -12.33 -7.21
CA SER A 45 3.96 -11.47 -8.25
C SER A 45 4.92 -10.40 -8.80
N ARG A 46 6.02 -10.08 -8.09
CA ARG A 46 7.03 -9.11 -8.54
C ARG A 46 7.89 -9.61 -9.70
N ILE A 47 7.87 -10.90 -10.02
CA ILE A 47 8.59 -11.48 -11.18
C ILE A 47 8.15 -10.80 -12.48
N ASN A 48 6.90 -10.35 -12.56
CA ASN A 48 6.35 -9.69 -13.75
C ASN A 48 6.90 -8.28 -13.99
N TYR A 49 7.60 -7.68 -13.03
CA TYR A 49 8.16 -6.35 -13.19
C TYR A 49 9.28 -6.34 -14.26
N PRO A 50 9.38 -5.31 -15.11
CA PRO A 50 10.35 -5.27 -16.20
C PRO A 50 11.80 -5.51 -15.77
N CYS A 51 12.22 -4.95 -14.63
CA CYS A 51 13.57 -5.14 -14.09
C CYS A 51 13.82 -6.55 -13.54
N GLN A 52 12.78 -7.22 -13.04
CA GLN A 52 12.87 -8.60 -12.57
C GLN A 52 12.91 -9.58 -13.75
N ARG A 53 12.16 -9.30 -14.82
CA ARG A 53 12.24 -10.07 -16.07
C ARG A 53 13.61 -9.95 -16.75
N ALA A 54 14.19 -8.75 -16.78
CA ALA A 54 15.54 -8.53 -17.30
C ALA A 54 16.60 -9.25 -16.45
N ALA A 55 16.49 -9.19 -15.12
CA ALA A 55 17.36 -9.93 -14.23
C ALA A 55 17.24 -11.44 -14.46
N LEU A 56 16.02 -11.96 -14.63
CA LEU A 56 15.77 -13.37 -14.93
C LEU A 56 16.43 -13.82 -16.24
N ALA A 57 16.38 -13.00 -17.29
CA ALA A 57 17.05 -13.29 -18.56
C ALA A 57 18.57 -13.41 -18.39
N ASN A 58 19.19 -12.49 -17.63
CA ASN A 58 20.62 -12.54 -17.32
C ASN A 58 20.99 -13.77 -16.49
N ILE A 59 20.14 -14.15 -15.52
CA ILE A 59 20.32 -15.36 -14.71
C ILE A 59 20.27 -16.60 -15.60
N HIS A 60 19.32 -16.69 -16.53
CA HIS A 60 19.22 -17.83 -17.44
C HIS A 60 20.48 -18.01 -18.27
N LEU A 61 20.98 -16.93 -18.89
CA LEU A 61 22.24 -16.97 -19.65
C LEU A 61 23.44 -17.34 -18.77
N TRP A 62 23.48 -16.85 -17.54
CA TRP A 62 24.55 -17.16 -16.60
C TRP A 62 24.54 -18.64 -16.19
N LEU A 63 23.37 -19.19 -15.88
CA LEU A 63 23.22 -20.60 -15.53
C LEU A 63 23.57 -21.53 -16.70
N THR A 64 23.17 -21.18 -17.92
CA THR A 64 23.47 -22.01 -19.10
C THR A 64 24.95 -22.02 -19.44
N ILE A 65 25.63 -20.88 -19.33
CA ILE A 65 27.05 -20.75 -19.70
C ILE A 65 27.96 -21.31 -18.61
N TYR A 66 27.73 -20.98 -17.33
CA TYR A 66 28.70 -21.26 -16.27
C TYR A 66 28.34 -22.47 -15.41
N ILE A 67 27.06 -22.73 -15.18
CA ILE A 67 26.63 -23.77 -14.25
C ILE A 67 26.30 -25.07 -14.98
N MET A 68 25.64 -25.01 -16.14
CA MET A 68 25.24 -26.20 -16.88
C MET A 68 26.41 -27.14 -17.24
N PRO A 69 27.56 -26.65 -17.74
CA PRO A 69 28.69 -27.52 -18.06
C PRO A 69 29.26 -28.26 -16.85
N LEU A 70 29.12 -27.70 -15.64
CA LEU A 70 29.57 -28.32 -14.39
C LEU A 70 28.58 -29.39 -13.90
N ILE A 71 27.28 -29.15 -14.10
CA ILE A 71 26.21 -30.04 -13.65
C ILE A 71 25.93 -31.17 -14.65
N TYR A 72 26.14 -30.95 -15.95
CA TYR A 72 25.91 -31.94 -17.01
C TYR A 72 26.57 -33.31 -16.76
N PRO A 73 27.88 -33.40 -16.44
CA PRO A 73 28.52 -34.69 -16.15
C PRO A 73 27.95 -35.35 -14.89
N LEU A 74 27.54 -34.57 -13.89
CA LEU A 74 26.93 -35.06 -12.65
C LEU A 74 25.53 -35.64 -12.91
N ILE A 75 24.71 -34.96 -13.72
CA ILE A 75 23.41 -35.46 -14.19
C ILE A 75 23.60 -36.73 -15.02
N HIS A 76 24.58 -36.78 -15.91
CA HIS A 76 24.84 -37.93 -16.76
C HIS A 76 25.32 -39.15 -15.94
N LEU A 77 26.13 -38.95 -14.90
CA LEU A 77 26.54 -39.99 -13.94
C LEU A 77 25.32 -40.55 -13.17
N VAL A 78 24.47 -39.66 -12.67
CA VAL A 78 23.23 -40.00 -11.95
C VAL A 78 22.23 -40.71 -12.88
N GLN A 79 22.07 -40.25 -14.11
CA GLN A 79 21.23 -40.90 -15.14
C GLN A 79 21.74 -42.29 -15.52
N LYS A 80 23.06 -42.49 -15.62
CA LYS A 80 23.64 -43.81 -15.89
C LYS A 80 23.38 -44.79 -14.73
N SER A 81 23.40 -44.31 -13.49
CA SER A 81 23.03 -45.09 -12.29
C SER A 81 21.52 -45.36 -12.20
N LEU A 82 20.68 -44.42 -12.63
CA LEU A 82 19.21 -44.51 -12.66
C LEU A 82 18.65 -45.31 -13.85
N ARG A 83 19.49 -45.70 -14.83
CA ARG A 83 19.10 -46.54 -15.97
C ARG A 83 18.74 -47.98 -15.57
N SER A 84 19.08 -48.39 -14.34
CA SER A 84 18.46 -49.53 -13.68
C SER A 84 16.97 -49.22 -13.42
N ARG A 85 16.08 -49.77 -14.25
CA ARG A 85 14.60 -49.58 -14.20
C ARG A 85 13.95 -49.86 -12.82
N ARG A 86 14.70 -50.33 -11.83
CA ARG A 86 14.25 -50.69 -10.48
C ARG A 86 14.14 -49.49 -9.53
N PHE A 87 14.85 -48.39 -9.77
CA PHE A 87 14.92 -47.25 -8.84
C PHE A 87 14.14 -46.00 -9.26
N LEU A 88 13.69 -45.94 -10.52
CA LEU A 88 12.86 -44.85 -11.05
C LEU A 88 11.57 -44.60 -10.24
N PRO A 89 10.76 -45.62 -9.86
CA PRO A 89 9.54 -45.36 -9.09
C PRO A 89 9.84 -44.86 -7.68
N ILE A 90 10.93 -45.33 -7.05
CA ILE A 90 11.36 -44.89 -5.72
C ILE A 90 11.77 -43.41 -5.74
N LEU A 91 12.47 -42.98 -6.79
CA LEU A 91 12.85 -41.58 -6.95
C LEU A 91 11.63 -40.68 -7.17
N VAL A 92 10.68 -41.10 -8.00
CA VAL A 92 9.43 -40.34 -8.25
C VAL A 92 8.61 -40.23 -6.96
N ILE A 93 8.49 -41.31 -6.20
CA ILE A 93 7.81 -41.31 -4.90
C ILE A 93 8.55 -40.39 -3.91
N ALA A 94 9.88 -40.43 -3.85
CA ALA A 94 10.67 -39.55 -2.99
C ALA A 94 10.50 -38.06 -3.35
N ILE A 95 10.41 -37.73 -4.65
CA ILE A 95 10.15 -36.36 -5.12
C ILE A 95 8.73 -35.93 -4.76
N ILE A 96 7.72 -36.79 -4.92
CA ILE A 96 6.33 -36.49 -4.55
C ILE A 96 6.22 -36.28 -3.04
N ILE A 97 6.80 -37.17 -2.23
CA ILE A 97 6.78 -37.07 -0.77
C ILE A 97 7.56 -35.83 -0.31
N GLY A 98 8.75 -35.59 -0.86
CA GLY A 98 9.55 -34.40 -0.55
C GLY A 98 8.83 -33.10 -0.95
N GLY A 99 8.19 -33.09 -2.12
CA GLY A 99 7.33 -32.00 -2.59
C GLY A 99 6.12 -31.75 -1.69
N ALA A 100 5.44 -32.82 -1.25
CA ALA A 100 4.29 -32.72 -0.36
C ALA A 100 4.69 -32.22 1.05
N LEU A 101 5.81 -32.72 1.61
CA LEU A 101 6.32 -32.29 2.90
C LEU A 101 6.80 -30.83 2.90
N THR A 102 7.49 -30.42 1.83
CA THR A 102 7.93 -29.03 1.68
C THR A 102 6.74 -28.10 1.45
N PHE A 103 5.77 -28.50 0.63
CA PHE A 103 4.53 -27.75 0.44
C PHE A 103 3.74 -27.60 1.75
N TRP A 104 3.63 -28.68 2.53
CA TRP A 104 2.97 -28.67 3.84
C TRP A 104 3.70 -27.75 4.83
N GLY A 105 5.03 -27.85 4.93
CA GLY A 105 5.83 -26.99 5.80
C GLY A 105 5.73 -25.51 5.41
N VAL A 106 5.73 -25.19 4.11
CA VAL A 106 5.52 -23.83 3.61
C VAL A 106 4.09 -23.35 3.90
N TYR A 107 3.09 -24.21 3.74
CA TYR A 107 1.69 -23.90 4.03
C TYR A 107 1.46 -23.60 5.52
N GLU A 108 2.01 -24.42 6.42
CA GLU A 108 1.99 -24.17 7.88
C GLU A 108 2.73 -22.87 8.24
N MET A 109 3.90 -22.62 7.64
CA MET A 109 4.66 -21.39 7.87
C MET A 109 3.91 -20.15 7.39
N MET A 110 3.20 -20.23 6.25
CA MET A 110 2.35 -19.14 5.74
C MET A 110 1.16 -18.90 6.67
N ARG A 111 0.47 -19.94 7.13
CA ARG A 111 -0.66 -19.86 8.06
C ARG A 111 -0.26 -19.23 9.40
N MET A 112 0.89 -19.62 9.96
CA MET A 112 1.41 -19.07 11.21
C MET A 112 1.84 -17.61 11.10
N LYS A 113 2.24 -17.15 9.90
CA LYS A 113 2.65 -15.77 9.65
C LYS A 113 1.46 -14.81 9.52
N GLU A 114 0.31 -15.32 9.10
CA GLU A 114 -0.91 -14.54 8.87
C GLU A 114 -1.58 -14.06 10.18
N MET A 115 -1.22 -14.65 11.33
CA MET A 115 -1.87 -14.39 12.63
C MET A 115 -0.99 -13.75 13.70
N ARG A 116 0.20 -13.25 13.37
CA ARG A 116 0.98 -12.47 14.34
C ARG A 116 0.56 -11.00 14.24
N GLU A 117 -0.51 -10.65 14.94
CA GLU A 117 -0.85 -9.26 15.22
C GLU A 117 0.38 -8.63 15.91
N ILE A 118 1.08 -7.75 15.18
CA ILE A 118 2.20 -7.01 15.74
C ILE A 118 1.57 -5.97 16.67
N SER A 119 1.50 -6.29 17.96
CA SER A 119 1.14 -5.31 18.97
C SER A 119 2.26 -4.26 19.03
N LEU A 120 1.99 -3.10 18.42
CA LEU A 120 2.87 -1.94 18.51
C LEU A 120 2.58 -1.26 19.85
N LYS A 121 3.54 -1.30 20.77
CA LYS A 121 3.50 -0.46 21.96
C LYS A 121 3.83 0.97 21.54
N ILE A 122 2.80 1.79 21.40
CA ILE A 122 2.95 3.22 21.11
C ILE A 122 2.93 3.95 22.45
N GLU A 123 3.93 4.80 22.66
CA GLU A 123 4.01 5.69 23.82
C GLU A 123 3.76 7.12 23.34
N GLU A 124 3.05 7.91 24.14
CA GLU A 124 2.79 9.31 23.86
C GLU A 124 4.12 10.07 23.65
N ARG A 125 4.13 10.94 22.64
CA ARG A 125 5.26 11.83 22.33
C ARG A 125 4.73 13.24 22.11
N LEU A 126 5.26 14.18 22.89
CA LEU A 126 5.00 15.59 22.71
C LEU A 126 5.95 16.15 21.64
N ALA A 127 5.44 17.10 20.84
CA ALA A 127 6.28 17.82 19.88
C ALA A 127 7.29 18.69 20.62
N MET A 128 8.49 18.84 20.04
CA MET A 128 9.54 19.69 20.62
C MET A 128 9.34 21.18 20.32
N PHE A 129 8.50 21.53 19.33
CA PHE A 129 8.31 22.89 18.83
C PHE A 129 6.87 23.12 18.39
N GLU A 130 6.41 24.36 18.50
CA GLU A 130 5.10 24.82 18.02
C GLU A 130 5.23 25.76 16.80
N PRO A 131 4.23 25.82 15.90
CA PRO A 131 2.99 25.03 15.93
C PRO A 131 3.24 23.58 15.49
N CYS A 132 2.51 22.63 16.10
CA CYS A 132 2.55 21.22 15.74
C CYS A 132 1.14 20.66 15.54
N SER A 133 1.04 19.60 14.75
CA SER A 133 -0.19 18.80 14.66
C SER A 133 -0.23 17.74 15.75
N SER A 134 -1.40 17.54 16.33
CA SER A 134 -1.68 16.42 17.25
C SER A 134 -2.01 15.17 16.43
N ILE A 135 -1.41 14.03 16.77
CA ILE A 135 -1.68 12.74 16.12
C ILE A 135 -2.22 11.77 17.17
N PHE A 136 -3.44 11.31 16.97
CA PHE A 136 -4.08 10.31 17.81
C PHE A 136 -3.98 8.93 17.15
N VAL A 137 -3.61 7.91 17.94
CA VAL A 137 -3.41 6.56 17.42
C VAL A 137 -4.11 5.54 18.30
N VAL A 138 -5.01 4.76 17.70
CA VAL A 138 -5.62 3.58 18.30
C VAL A 138 -5.02 2.34 17.64
N THR A 139 -4.53 1.40 18.45
CA THR A 139 -3.94 0.14 18.00
C THR A 139 -4.87 -1.05 18.22
N GLY A 140 -4.62 -2.14 17.50
CA GLY A 140 -5.39 -3.38 17.65
C GLY A 140 -6.81 -3.25 17.11
N THR A 141 -6.96 -2.55 15.98
CA THR A 141 -8.22 -2.40 15.26
C THR A 141 -8.11 -3.02 13.87
N ARG A 142 -9.22 -3.56 13.37
CA ARG A 142 -9.39 -4.13 12.04
C ARG A 142 -10.12 -3.18 11.09
N GLY A 143 -10.63 -2.07 11.61
CA GLY A 143 -11.39 -1.05 10.89
C GLY A 143 -12.90 -1.28 10.87
N ASN A 144 -13.37 -2.52 10.98
CA ASN A 144 -14.79 -2.88 11.12
C ASN A 144 -15.17 -3.18 12.59
N ASP A 145 -14.52 -2.51 13.53
CA ASP A 145 -14.74 -2.63 14.97
C ASP A 145 -14.99 -1.24 15.60
N ASP A 146 -14.83 -1.10 16.91
CA ASP A 146 -15.04 0.16 17.64
C ASP A 146 -13.87 1.14 17.54
N GLY A 147 -12.86 0.88 16.70
CA GLY A 147 -11.62 1.65 16.62
C GLY A 147 -11.81 3.14 16.34
N ILE A 148 -12.76 3.52 15.46
CA ILE A 148 -13.08 4.93 15.18
C ILE A 148 -13.74 5.60 16.39
N PHE A 149 -14.66 4.93 17.08
CA PHE A 149 -15.30 5.49 18.28
C PHE A 149 -14.29 5.66 19.41
N ARG A 150 -13.40 4.69 19.60
CA ARG A 150 -12.27 4.80 20.55
C ARG A 150 -11.32 5.93 20.19
N LEU A 151 -11.09 6.18 18.90
CA LEU A 151 -10.27 7.30 18.43
C LEU A 151 -10.94 8.65 18.76
N ILE A 152 -12.25 8.76 18.52
CA ILE A 152 -13.04 9.95 18.85
C ILE A 152 -13.02 10.23 20.36
N ASP A 153 -13.19 9.19 21.19
CA ASP A 153 -13.10 9.30 22.64
C ASP A 153 -11.70 9.73 23.09
N LEU A 154 -10.64 9.15 22.51
CA LEU A 154 -9.26 9.55 22.79
C LEU A 154 -9.01 11.01 22.39
N MET A 155 -9.52 11.46 21.25
CA MET A 155 -9.44 12.88 20.85
C MET A 155 -10.11 13.77 21.90
N GLY A 156 -11.31 13.41 22.36
CA GLY A 156 -12.07 14.13 23.37
C GLY A 156 -11.37 14.21 24.73
N ASP A 157 -10.77 13.10 25.19
CA ASP A 157 -9.98 13.04 26.43
C ASP A 157 -8.77 13.98 26.40
N HIS A 158 -8.29 14.33 25.21
CA HIS A 158 -7.18 15.26 24.97
C HIS A 158 -7.66 16.64 24.46
N GLY A 159 -8.93 16.98 24.66
CA GLY A 159 -9.49 18.31 24.40
C GLY A 159 -9.86 18.59 22.94
N LEU A 160 -9.77 17.61 22.04
CA LEU A 160 -10.24 17.72 20.66
C LEU A 160 -11.61 17.06 20.51
N LEU A 161 -12.66 17.84 20.74
CA LEU A 161 -14.04 17.35 20.69
C LEU A 161 -14.47 17.10 19.24
N PHE A 162 -15.05 15.93 18.97
CA PHE A 162 -15.48 15.56 17.62
C PHE A 162 -16.84 16.18 17.27
N TYR A 163 -17.80 16.10 18.21
CA TYR A 163 -19.17 16.59 17.99
C TYR A 163 -19.36 18.01 18.50
N LYS A 164 -19.79 18.91 17.62
CA LYS A 164 -20.17 20.27 18.00
C LYS A 164 -21.60 20.26 18.51
N SER A 165 -21.76 20.49 19.81
CA SER A 165 -23.05 20.42 20.49
C SER A 165 -23.15 21.52 21.56
N HIS A 166 -24.38 21.89 21.93
CA HIS A 166 -24.63 22.73 23.10
C HIS A 166 -24.42 21.97 24.42
N GLU A 167 -24.50 20.63 24.39
CA GLU A 167 -24.23 19.78 25.54
C GLU A 167 -22.74 19.45 25.67
N TYR A 168 -22.26 19.42 26.91
CA TYR A 168 -20.90 19.00 27.22
C TYR A 168 -20.84 17.49 27.46
N GLY A 169 -19.79 16.85 26.97
CA GLY A 169 -19.51 15.45 27.20
C GLY A 169 -18.08 15.09 26.81
N ARG A 170 -17.75 13.80 26.90
CA ARG A 170 -16.40 13.29 26.66
C ARG A 170 -15.82 13.73 25.31
N ASN A 171 -16.62 13.64 24.25
CA ASN A 171 -16.24 13.90 22.87
C ASN A 171 -17.16 14.95 22.19
N LYS A 172 -17.94 15.69 23.00
CA LYS A 172 -18.93 16.69 22.52
C LYS A 172 -18.89 17.99 23.31
N GLY A 173 -19.13 19.11 22.62
CA GLY A 173 -19.25 20.44 23.22
C GLY A 173 -19.22 21.57 22.19
N PRO A 174 -19.33 22.84 22.61
CA PRO A 174 -19.49 23.97 21.67
C PRO A 174 -18.30 24.19 20.72
N SER A 175 -17.13 23.68 21.08
CA SER A 175 -15.89 23.73 20.28
C SER A 175 -15.64 22.48 19.44
N GLY A 176 -16.64 21.61 19.28
CA GLY A 176 -16.51 20.39 18.48
C GLY A 176 -16.29 20.67 17.00
N LEU A 177 -15.70 19.68 16.32
CA LEU A 177 -15.31 19.79 14.91
C LEU A 177 -16.49 19.74 13.94
N ILE A 178 -17.49 18.88 14.20
CA ILE A 178 -18.59 18.60 13.27
C ILE A 178 -19.91 18.93 13.94
N GLY A 179 -20.66 19.89 13.41
CA GLY A 179 -22.03 20.21 13.78
C GLY A 179 -23.08 19.31 13.14
N ARG A 180 -24.30 19.37 13.68
CA ARG A 180 -25.42 18.53 13.24
C ARG A 180 -25.83 18.75 11.78
N ASP A 181 -25.60 19.94 11.23
CA ASP A 181 -26.07 20.41 9.93
C ASP A 181 -24.93 20.74 8.97
N ASP A 182 -23.69 20.38 9.33
CA ASP A 182 -22.51 20.62 8.52
C ASP A 182 -22.51 19.78 7.24
N VAL A 183 -21.83 20.32 6.21
CA VAL A 183 -21.39 19.54 5.05
C VAL A 183 -20.00 19.01 5.33
N VAL A 184 -19.84 17.69 5.42
CA VAL A 184 -18.59 17.03 5.74
C VAL A 184 -18.00 16.38 4.50
N ILE A 185 -16.80 16.83 4.11
CA ILE A 185 -16.04 16.22 3.01
C ILE A 185 -15.05 15.21 3.59
N ILE A 186 -15.21 13.94 3.24
CA ILE A 186 -14.28 12.87 3.59
C ILE A 186 -13.39 12.61 2.38
N LYS A 187 -12.16 13.15 2.41
CA LYS A 187 -11.17 12.87 1.37
C LYS A 187 -10.57 11.48 1.60
N VAL A 188 -10.83 10.56 0.67
CA VAL A 188 -10.21 9.23 0.65
C VAL A 188 -9.06 9.20 -0.35
N ASN A 189 -8.34 8.08 -0.42
CA ASN A 189 -7.53 7.69 -1.57
C ASN A 189 -8.25 6.54 -2.25
N SER A 190 -8.74 6.80 -3.46
CA SER A 190 -9.36 5.80 -4.32
C SER A 190 -8.65 5.69 -5.67
N GLN A 191 -7.42 6.19 -5.76
CA GLN A 191 -6.56 6.04 -6.94
C GLN A 191 -6.13 4.58 -7.16
N TRP A 192 -5.90 3.86 -6.06
CA TRP A 192 -5.40 2.49 -6.07
C TRP A 192 -6.41 1.55 -5.42
N ASP A 193 -6.52 0.36 -6.00
CA ASP A 193 -7.24 -0.78 -5.44
C ASP A 193 -6.42 -1.49 -4.34
N GLU A 194 -7.02 -2.53 -3.74
CA GLU A 194 -6.44 -3.31 -2.66
C GLU A 194 -5.85 -2.41 -1.55
N ARG A 195 -4.69 -2.76 -0.99
CA ARG A 195 -4.00 -2.02 0.09
C ARG A 195 -3.42 -0.66 -0.35
N GLY A 196 -3.61 -0.24 -1.60
CA GLY A 196 -3.24 1.08 -2.06
C GLY A 196 -4.29 2.15 -1.75
N GLY A 197 -5.56 1.73 -1.60
CA GLY A 197 -6.67 2.63 -1.27
C GLY A 197 -6.86 2.83 0.25
N THR A 198 -7.62 3.86 0.60
CA THR A 198 -8.11 4.06 1.97
C THR A 198 -8.98 2.87 2.38
N ASN A 199 -8.84 2.43 3.63
CA ASN A 199 -9.60 1.29 4.13
C ASN A 199 -11.10 1.60 4.18
N THR A 200 -11.94 0.81 3.51
CA THR A 200 -13.37 1.12 3.36
C THR A 200 -14.18 0.81 4.62
N ASP A 201 -13.70 -0.11 5.47
CA ASP A 201 -14.30 -0.35 6.79
C ASP A 201 -14.15 0.88 7.70
N LEU A 202 -12.97 1.50 7.70
CA LEU A 202 -12.74 2.76 8.44
C LEU A 202 -13.60 3.91 7.93
N VAL A 203 -13.76 4.03 6.59
CA VAL A 203 -14.64 5.05 6.00
C VAL A 203 -16.08 4.83 6.43
N LYS A 204 -16.54 3.58 6.41
CA LYS A 204 -17.89 3.21 6.85
C LYS A 204 -18.12 3.54 8.33
N ALA A 205 -17.18 3.19 9.20
CA ALA A 205 -17.25 3.48 10.62
C ALA A 205 -17.21 5.00 10.91
N LEU A 206 -16.44 5.77 10.14
CA LEU A 206 -16.42 7.24 10.25
C LEU A 206 -17.76 7.86 9.82
N ILE A 207 -18.33 7.42 8.69
CA ILE A 207 -19.66 7.88 8.26
C ILE A 207 -20.70 7.56 9.33
N GLU A 208 -20.69 6.34 9.87
CA GLU A 208 -21.58 5.95 10.96
C GLU A 208 -21.41 6.83 12.20
N ALA A 209 -20.18 7.13 12.60
CA ALA A 209 -19.91 8.02 13.74
C ALA A 209 -20.45 9.44 13.51
N ILE A 210 -20.34 9.99 12.30
CA ILE A 210 -20.90 11.31 11.95
C ILE A 210 -22.43 11.27 11.95
N LEU A 211 -23.03 10.25 11.33
CA LEU A 211 -24.49 10.11 11.28
C LEU A 211 -25.11 9.93 12.67
N ASN A 212 -24.38 9.29 13.59
CA ASN A 212 -24.73 9.14 15.00
C ASN A 212 -24.42 10.38 15.86
N HIS A 213 -24.27 11.57 15.24
CA HIS A 213 -24.12 12.83 15.98
C HIS A 213 -25.16 12.90 17.12
N PRO A 214 -24.78 13.24 18.35
CA PRO A 214 -25.67 13.16 19.52
C PRO A 214 -26.93 14.03 19.38
N ASP A 215 -26.82 15.16 18.70
CA ASP A 215 -27.95 16.05 18.43
C ASP A 215 -28.79 15.61 17.21
N GLY A 216 -28.43 14.53 16.53
CA GLY A 216 -29.03 14.03 15.30
C GLY A 216 -28.50 14.75 14.05
N PHE A 217 -27.73 14.04 13.23
CA PHE A 217 -27.14 14.60 12.01
C PHE A 217 -28.19 14.76 10.89
N VAL A 218 -28.23 15.95 10.29
CA VAL A 218 -29.15 16.33 9.19
C VAL A 218 -28.42 16.98 8.01
N GLY A 219 -27.10 17.17 8.14
CA GLY A 219 -26.23 17.69 7.10
C GLY A 219 -25.98 16.69 5.97
N GLU A 220 -24.87 16.88 5.26
CA GLU A 220 -24.47 16.06 4.12
C GLU A 220 -23.03 15.54 4.29
N ILE A 221 -22.78 14.32 3.84
CA ILE A 221 -21.45 13.73 3.81
C ILE A 221 -21.06 13.44 2.36
N VAL A 222 -19.95 14.02 1.90
CA VAL A 222 -19.43 13.79 0.55
C VAL A 222 -18.10 13.06 0.65
N VAL A 223 -18.05 11.80 0.20
CA VAL A 223 -16.81 11.04 0.07
C VAL A 223 -16.15 11.41 -1.24
N ALA A 224 -15.03 12.11 -1.16
CA ALA A 224 -14.36 12.68 -2.32
C ALA A 224 -13.00 12.03 -2.57
N ASP A 225 -12.60 12.01 -3.84
CA ASP A 225 -11.26 11.63 -4.25
C ASP A 225 -10.79 12.53 -5.40
N ASN A 226 -9.49 12.76 -5.49
CA ASN A 226 -8.91 13.59 -6.53
C ASN A 226 -8.66 12.83 -7.82
N GLY A 227 -8.75 11.49 -7.81
CA GLY A 227 -8.80 10.61 -8.96
C GLY A 227 -7.54 10.53 -9.82
N GLN A 228 -6.68 11.56 -9.81
CA GLN A 228 -5.33 11.55 -10.40
C GLN A 228 -5.30 11.18 -11.90
N ALA A 229 -6.39 11.49 -12.61
CA ALA A 229 -6.54 11.37 -14.06
C ALA A 229 -6.17 10.00 -14.66
N GLN A 230 -4.96 9.80 -15.21
CA GLN A 230 -4.58 8.53 -15.86
C GLN A 230 -3.79 7.58 -14.93
N TYR A 231 -3.41 8.05 -13.74
CA TYR A 231 -2.60 7.28 -12.81
C TYR A 231 -3.51 6.50 -11.85
N GLY A 232 -3.36 5.19 -11.75
CA GLY A 232 -4.11 4.35 -10.82
C GLY A 232 -4.08 2.87 -11.20
N SER A 233 -4.74 2.02 -10.42
CA SER A 233 -4.71 0.56 -10.61
C SER A 233 -5.25 0.11 -11.97
N GLY A 234 -6.21 0.85 -12.52
CA GLY A 234 -6.77 0.58 -13.84
C GLY A 234 -6.06 1.30 -15.00
N GLY A 235 -5.15 2.24 -14.72
CA GLY A 235 -4.53 3.11 -15.74
C GLY A 235 -5.49 4.17 -16.32
N PHE A 236 -6.61 4.43 -15.64
CA PHE A 236 -7.64 5.41 -16.02
C PHE A 236 -8.07 6.27 -14.84
N GLY A 237 -7.22 6.39 -13.81
CA GLY A 237 -7.48 7.18 -12.61
C GLY A 237 -8.08 6.38 -11.47
N GLY A 238 -8.58 7.12 -10.49
CA GLY A 238 -9.24 6.60 -9.31
C GLY A 238 -10.67 6.15 -9.60
N SER A 239 -11.14 5.21 -8.78
CA SER A 239 -12.49 4.68 -8.87
C SER A 239 -13.03 4.40 -7.48
N PHE A 240 -14.28 4.78 -7.23
CA PHE A 240 -14.99 4.37 -6.01
C PHE A 240 -15.53 2.95 -6.07
N SER A 241 -15.45 2.29 -7.23
CA SER A 241 -16.06 0.99 -7.51
C SER A 241 -15.02 -0.10 -7.82
N TRP A 242 -13.83 -0.01 -7.20
CA TRP A 242 -12.84 -1.08 -7.33
C TRP A 242 -13.41 -2.43 -6.88
N LEU A 243 -13.06 -3.50 -7.59
CA LEU A 243 -13.53 -4.87 -7.27
C LEU A 243 -12.83 -5.47 -6.05
N ARG A 244 -11.63 -4.98 -5.73
CA ARG A 244 -10.79 -5.46 -4.63
C ARG A 244 -10.34 -4.25 -3.82
N ASN A 245 -10.77 -4.17 -2.57
CA ASN A 245 -10.61 -2.98 -1.74
C ASN A 245 -9.76 -3.29 -0.50
N ASN A 246 -9.23 -2.22 0.12
CA ASN A 246 -8.60 -2.31 1.42
C ASN A 246 -9.67 -2.51 2.51
N ALA A 247 -10.14 -3.72 2.70
CA ALA A 247 -11.18 -4.05 3.69
C ALA A 247 -11.10 -5.52 4.07
N GLU A 248 -11.74 -5.89 5.18
CA GLU A 248 -11.96 -7.30 5.53
C GLU A 248 -12.80 -7.99 4.46
N ASN A 249 -13.91 -7.36 4.06
CA ASN A 249 -14.63 -7.74 2.87
C ASN A 249 -14.07 -7.00 1.65
N ILE A 250 -13.18 -7.65 0.92
CA ILE A 250 -12.50 -7.05 -0.24
C ILE A 250 -13.44 -6.59 -1.36
N SER A 251 -14.69 -7.06 -1.41
CA SER A 251 -15.67 -6.59 -2.40
C SER A 251 -16.39 -5.30 -1.99
N GLN A 252 -16.21 -4.83 -0.75
CA GLN A 252 -16.80 -3.59 -0.25
C GLN A 252 -16.04 -2.37 -0.80
N SER A 253 -16.54 -1.83 -1.90
CA SER A 253 -16.03 -0.59 -2.50
C SER A 253 -16.50 0.65 -1.73
N ILE A 254 -15.87 1.81 -1.99
CA ILE A 254 -16.32 3.10 -1.44
C ILE A 254 -17.76 3.40 -1.90
N GLN A 255 -18.08 3.14 -3.17
CA GLN A 255 -19.42 3.30 -3.69
C GLN A 255 -20.42 2.44 -2.91
N SER A 256 -20.07 1.16 -2.65
CA SER A 256 -20.92 0.26 -1.87
C SER A 256 -21.16 0.75 -0.43
N VAL A 257 -20.15 1.37 0.20
CA VAL A 257 -20.30 1.98 1.54
C VAL A 257 -21.25 3.17 1.48
N VAL A 258 -21.08 4.07 0.52
CA VAL A 258 -21.95 5.25 0.36
C VAL A 258 -23.38 4.82 0.04
N ASP A 259 -23.58 3.91 -0.91
CA ASP A 259 -24.89 3.39 -1.29
C ASP A 259 -25.61 2.74 -0.11
N PHE A 260 -24.88 2.03 0.78
CA PHE A 260 -25.47 1.44 1.98
C PHE A 260 -26.15 2.48 2.89
N PHE A 261 -25.55 3.66 3.06
CA PHE A 261 -26.15 4.74 3.85
C PHE A 261 -27.18 5.53 3.05
N ALA A 262 -26.92 5.83 1.78
CA ALA A 262 -27.84 6.53 0.90
C ALA A 262 -29.19 5.78 0.77
N ASN A 263 -29.14 4.45 0.62
CA ASN A 263 -30.34 3.61 0.55
C ASN A 263 -31.15 3.56 1.86
N LYS A 264 -30.57 4.00 2.98
CA LYS A 264 -31.29 4.18 4.26
C LYS A 264 -31.88 5.58 4.42
N GLY A 265 -31.74 6.45 3.41
CA GLY A 265 -32.27 7.81 3.40
C GLY A 265 -31.31 8.88 3.92
N TYR A 266 -30.04 8.55 4.19
CA TYR A 266 -29.04 9.54 4.59
C TYR A 266 -28.48 10.28 3.37
N LYS A 267 -28.12 11.56 3.55
CA LYS A 267 -27.45 12.38 2.52
C LYS A 267 -25.96 12.08 2.50
N VAL A 268 -25.61 10.94 1.91
CA VAL A 268 -24.22 10.51 1.71
C VAL A 268 -24.00 10.30 0.22
N SER A 269 -22.97 10.94 -0.33
CA SER A 269 -22.67 10.92 -1.76
C SER A 269 -21.18 10.72 -2.01
N THR A 270 -20.84 10.36 -3.25
CA THR A 270 -19.45 10.28 -3.74
C THR A 270 -19.19 11.35 -4.79
N TYR A 271 -17.99 11.92 -4.83
CA TYR A 271 -17.63 12.88 -5.89
C TYR A 271 -16.15 12.76 -6.30
N LEU A 272 -15.90 12.48 -7.58
CA LEU A 272 -14.55 12.42 -8.15
C LEU A 272 -14.16 13.79 -8.70
N TRP A 273 -13.14 14.42 -8.09
CA TRP A 273 -12.68 15.74 -8.51
C TRP A 273 -11.93 15.76 -9.83
N ASP A 274 -11.63 14.61 -10.45
CA ASP A 274 -11.08 14.56 -11.82
C ASP A 274 -11.92 15.40 -12.80
N GLN A 275 -13.25 15.42 -12.60
CA GLN A 275 -14.19 16.15 -13.46
C GLN A 275 -14.00 17.67 -13.40
N ILE A 276 -13.46 18.19 -12.29
CA ILE A 276 -13.34 19.62 -12.04
C ILE A 276 -11.89 20.10 -11.91
N THR A 277 -10.91 19.17 -11.85
CA THR A 277 -9.49 19.46 -11.56
C THR A 277 -8.87 20.50 -12.49
N THR A 278 -9.30 20.57 -13.74
CA THR A 278 -8.77 21.52 -14.74
C THR A 278 -9.70 22.70 -15.00
N LYS A 279 -10.84 22.76 -14.30
CA LYS A 279 -11.88 23.77 -14.54
C LYS A 279 -11.75 24.89 -13.52
N ARG A 280 -11.44 26.08 -14.02
CA ARG A 280 -11.47 27.33 -13.24
C ARG A 280 -12.86 27.93 -13.35
N VAL A 281 -13.42 28.35 -12.21
CA VAL A 281 -14.73 29.03 -12.12
C VAL A 281 -14.62 30.28 -11.24
N SER A 282 -15.65 31.11 -11.28
CA SER A 282 -15.86 32.25 -10.38
C SER A 282 -16.68 31.81 -9.17
N GLU A 283 -16.89 32.72 -8.21
CA GLU A 283 -17.70 32.42 -7.03
C GLU A 283 -19.19 32.26 -7.39
N TYR A 284 -19.89 31.35 -6.70
CA TYR A 284 -21.34 31.17 -6.90
C TYR A 284 -22.13 32.48 -6.67
N PHE A 285 -21.70 33.31 -5.71
CA PHE A 285 -22.36 34.59 -5.43
C PHE A 285 -22.16 35.62 -6.56
N GLU A 286 -21.20 35.40 -7.46
CA GLU A 286 -20.97 36.21 -8.67
C GLU A 286 -21.80 35.71 -9.86
N GLY A 287 -22.57 34.64 -9.67
CA GLY A 287 -23.49 34.08 -10.68
C GLY A 287 -22.91 32.94 -11.52
N ASP A 288 -21.68 32.50 -11.26
CA ASP A 288 -21.09 31.34 -11.91
C ASP A 288 -21.53 30.06 -11.20
N MET A 289 -22.47 29.33 -11.79
CA MET A 289 -23.07 28.12 -11.22
C MET A 289 -22.36 26.82 -11.64
N GLU A 290 -21.17 26.92 -12.24
CA GLU A 290 -20.42 25.77 -12.69
C GLU A 290 -19.54 25.16 -11.58
N ASP A 291 -19.37 23.84 -11.59
CA ASP A 291 -18.42 23.18 -10.68
C ASP A 291 -16.97 23.40 -11.15
N GLY A 292 -16.09 23.79 -10.23
CA GLY A 292 -14.68 24.06 -10.53
C GLY A 292 -13.88 24.56 -9.34
N TYR A 293 -12.62 24.92 -9.59
CA TYR A 293 -11.76 25.55 -8.60
C TYR A 293 -11.75 27.07 -8.77
N ILE A 294 -11.94 27.76 -7.65
CA ILE A 294 -11.72 29.20 -7.55
C ILE A 294 -10.23 29.42 -7.36
N VAL A 295 -9.59 29.97 -8.39
CA VAL A 295 -8.15 30.23 -8.38
C VAL A 295 -7.93 31.64 -7.87
N ASN A 296 -7.41 31.75 -6.64
CA ASN A 296 -7.03 33.02 -6.05
C ASN A 296 -5.98 33.72 -6.95
N THR A 297 -6.22 34.98 -7.27
CA THR A 297 -5.31 35.80 -8.08
C THR A 297 -4.07 36.22 -7.32
N THR A 298 -4.12 36.13 -5.99
CA THR A 298 -2.99 36.37 -5.09
C THR A 298 -2.49 35.06 -4.50
N ARG A 299 -1.18 35.00 -4.22
CA ARG A 299 -0.58 33.84 -3.54
C ARG A 299 -1.14 33.79 -2.12
N ASN A 300 -1.66 32.62 -1.72
CA ASN A 300 -2.07 32.43 -0.33
C ASN A 300 -0.86 32.70 0.59
N PRO A 301 -1.04 33.48 1.68
CA PRO A 301 0.02 33.87 2.60
C PRO A 301 0.69 32.67 3.27
#